data_AF-A0A0Q0ZRB3-F1
#
_entry.id   AF-A0A0Q0ZRB3-F1
#
_cell.length_a   1.000
_cell.length_b   1.000
_cell.length_c   1.000
_cell.angle_alpha   90.00
_cell.angle_beta   90.00
_cell.angle_gamma   90.00
#
_symmetry.space_group_name_H-M   'P 1'
#
loop_
_entity.id
_entity.type
_entity.pdbx_description
1 polymer ?
#
loop_
_entity_poly.entity_id
_entity_poly.type
_entity_poly.pdbx_seq_one_letter_code
_entity_poly.pdbx_strand_id
1 'polypeptide(L)'
;MFGSDGCLRDYRQTCGRMTALGALFGPFTAFVYIFLHLCCRGAFSFVEKPSVCRISFYHSSKRGDLVATWDLRGMKHHVLICNGGTCLRHGGDDVTTAVREEIARLGLDDAVHTTRTRCNGRCQDACVMIVYPDGVWYRQMTPEKAKEVARVHLGEGVPLREWATYEYEGELVLTPIGEREAASGKRKNEHIEKGASR
;
A
#
# COMPACT_ATOMS: atom_id res chain seq x y z
N MET A 1 45.01 7.01 -4.92
CA MET A 1 45.50 8.10 -4.05
C MET A 1 45.30 9.42 -4.77
N PHE A 2 44.34 10.24 -4.33
CA PHE A 2 44.34 11.71 -4.41
C PHE A 2 43.42 12.19 -3.27
N GLY A 3 43.97 13.07 -2.43
CA GLY A 3 43.56 13.33 -1.06
C GLY A 3 42.48 14.41 -0.85
N SER A 4 42.01 14.46 0.39
CA SER A 4 40.86 15.20 0.93
C SER A 4 41.15 16.64 1.40
N ASP A 5 42.20 17.29 0.90
CA ASP A 5 42.71 18.53 1.52
C ASP A 5 42.16 19.84 0.90
N GLY A 6 41.19 19.76 -0.02
CA GLY A 6 40.65 20.94 -0.70
C GLY A 6 39.57 21.73 0.06
N CYS A 7 38.88 21.11 1.03
CA CYS A 7 37.68 21.72 1.64
C CYS A 7 37.97 22.54 2.92
N LEU A 8 39.10 22.27 3.60
CA LEU A 8 39.41 22.89 4.90
C LEU A 8 40.01 24.30 4.81
N ARG A 9 40.45 24.75 3.63
CA ARG A 9 41.09 26.06 3.46
C ARG A 9 40.10 27.24 3.45
N ASP A 10 38.85 27.00 3.09
CA ASP A 10 37.83 28.06 2.95
C ASP A 10 37.09 28.37 4.26
N TYR A 11 37.07 27.40 5.20
CA TYR A 11 36.37 27.54 6.48
C TYR A 11 37.06 28.50 7.46
N ARG A 12 38.39 28.61 7.40
CA ARG A 12 39.16 29.46 8.34
C ARG A 12 39.05 30.95 8.05
N GLN A 13 38.69 31.36 6.83
CA GLN A 13 38.55 32.78 6.46
C GLN A 13 37.16 33.34 6.75
N THR A 14 36.12 32.52 6.73
CA THR A 14 34.74 32.95 7.00
C THR A 14 34.42 32.99 8.49
N CYS A 15 34.95 32.07 9.30
CA CYS A 15 34.68 32.03 10.74
C CYS A 15 35.43 33.12 11.56
N GLY A 16 36.58 33.60 11.07
CA GLY A 16 37.39 34.61 11.77
C GLY A 16 36.80 36.03 11.81
N ARG A 17 35.74 36.31 11.04
CA ARG A 17 35.11 37.65 10.96
C ARG A 17 33.82 37.78 11.78
N MET A 18 33.26 36.70 12.33
CA MET A 18 32.01 36.74 13.10
C MET A 18 32.18 36.84 14.62
N THR A 19 33.41 36.71 15.15
CA THR A 19 33.69 36.83 16.59
C THR A 19 33.90 38.27 17.08
N ALA A 20 33.90 39.28 16.20
CA ALA A 20 34.21 40.67 16.59
C ALA A 20 33.00 41.58 16.89
N LEU A 21 31.75 41.09 16.83
CA LEU A 21 30.54 41.92 17.05
C LEU A 21 29.62 41.48 18.21
N GLY A 22 29.99 40.44 18.97
CA GLY A 22 29.12 39.84 20.00
C GLY A 22 29.20 40.44 21.41
N ALA A 23 29.83 41.61 21.61
CA ALA A 23 30.21 42.10 22.95
C ALA A 23 29.34 43.25 23.52
N LEU A 24 28.13 43.50 23.01
CA LEU A 24 27.33 44.67 23.45
C LEU A 24 25.85 44.43 23.83
N PHE A 25 25.33 43.20 23.86
CA PHE A 25 23.92 42.98 24.24
C PHE A 25 23.75 41.79 25.18
N GLY A 26 23.14 42.07 26.34
CA GLY A 26 22.99 41.21 27.51
C GLY A 26 22.15 39.92 27.34
N PRO A 27 21.63 39.34 28.44
CA PRO A 27 21.34 37.90 28.56
C PRO A 27 20.17 37.35 27.71
N PHE A 28 19.54 38.19 26.89
CA PHE A 28 18.48 37.77 25.96
C PHE A 28 19.00 37.20 24.62
N THR A 29 20.31 37.21 24.37
CA THR A 29 20.92 36.72 23.11
C THR A 29 21.35 35.25 23.14
N ALA A 30 21.39 34.60 24.32
CA ALA A 30 21.74 33.17 24.44
C ALA A 30 20.71 32.24 23.77
N PHE A 31 19.44 32.65 23.70
CA PHE A 31 18.38 31.84 23.08
C PHE A 31 18.44 31.83 21.54
N VAL A 32 18.95 32.92 20.93
CA VAL A 32 19.10 33.02 19.47
C VAL A 32 20.34 32.26 19.00
N TYR A 33 21.41 32.22 19.81
CA TYR A 33 22.64 31.51 19.46
C TYR A 33 22.52 29.98 19.49
N ILE A 34 21.69 29.41 20.38
CA ILE A 34 21.40 27.97 20.38
C ILE A 34 20.55 27.59 19.16
N PHE A 35 19.64 28.47 18.74
CA PHE A 35 18.81 28.26 17.54
C PHE A 35 19.64 28.31 16.24
N LEU A 36 20.64 29.20 16.16
CA LEU A 36 21.48 29.32 14.98
C LEU A 36 22.53 28.20 14.86
N HIS A 37 23.00 27.64 15.99
CA HIS A 37 23.95 26.53 15.96
C HIS A 37 23.33 25.18 15.55
N LEU A 38 22.02 24.98 15.75
CA LEU A 38 21.32 23.78 15.26
C LEU A 38 20.89 23.90 13.79
N CYS A 39 20.69 25.11 13.27
CA CYS A 39 20.24 25.30 11.88
C CYS A 39 21.32 24.97 10.82
N CYS A 40 22.60 25.15 11.15
CA CYS A 40 23.70 24.95 10.18
C CYS A 40 24.19 23.51 10.01
N ARG A 41 23.51 22.50 10.60
CA ARG A 41 23.72 21.08 10.26
C ARG A 41 22.80 20.54 9.16
N GLY A 42 22.03 21.42 8.50
CA GLY A 42 21.39 21.12 7.22
C GLY A 42 20.32 20.04 7.29
N ALA A 43 19.13 20.40 7.77
CA ALA A 43 17.85 19.82 7.36
C ALA A 43 16.72 20.45 8.19
N PHE A 44 16.08 21.52 7.70
CA PHE A 44 14.66 21.78 8.02
C PHE A 44 14.14 22.93 7.14
N SER A 45 13.03 22.69 6.43
CA SER A 45 12.16 23.76 5.94
C SER A 45 10.87 23.67 6.75
N PHE A 46 10.58 24.72 7.49
CA PHE A 46 9.43 24.81 8.38
C PHE A 46 8.25 25.39 7.61
N VAL A 47 7.18 24.60 7.44
CA VAL A 47 5.86 25.06 7.03
C VAL A 47 4.92 24.79 8.20
N GLU A 48 4.38 25.85 8.80
CA GLU A 48 3.41 25.76 9.89
C GLU A 48 2.05 25.31 9.37
N LYS A 49 1.55 24.17 9.87
CA LYS A 49 0.15 23.98 10.29
C LYS A 49 0.00 22.70 11.13
N PRO A 50 -0.87 22.71 12.16
CA PRO A 50 -0.78 21.76 13.27
C PRO A 50 -1.54 20.44 13.00
N SER A 51 -1.11 19.42 13.75
CA SER A 51 -1.63 18.06 13.88
C SER A 51 -1.15 17.03 12.84
N VAL A 52 -0.17 16.24 13.30
CA VAL A 52 0.31 14.94 12.81
C VAL A 52 0.96 14.87 11.42
N CYS A 53 2.16 15.45 11.29
CA CYS A 53 3.07 15.14 10.19
C CYS A 53 3.98 13.95 10.57
N ARG A 54 3.60 12.74 10.12
CA ARG A 54 4.45 11.54 10.20
C ARG A 54 5.59 11.70 9.20
N ILE A 55 6.81 11.93 9.68
CA ILE A 55 8.00 12.03 8.83
C ILE A 55 8.28 10.64 8.25
N SER A 56 7.91 10.41 6.99
CA SER A 56 8.47 9.31 6.21
C SER A 56 9.84 9.77 5.71
N PHE A 57 10.89 9.12 6.21
CA PHE A 57 12.23 9.23 5.63
C PHE A 57 12.22 8.60 4.24
N TYR A 58 12.07 9.41 3.20
CA TYR A 58 12.28 8.97 1.83
C TYR A 58 13.79 9.01 1.56
N HIS A 59 14.43 7.84 1.56
CA HIS A 59 15.83 7.73 1.18
C HIS A 59 15.93 7.96 -0.34
N SER A 60 16.31 9.17 -0.74
CA SER A 60 16.54 9.53 -2.15
C SER A 60 17.80 8.83 -2.64
N SER A 61 17.63 7.66 -3.27
CA SER A 61 18.69 6.95 -4.00
C SER A 61 19.24 7.85 -5.11
N LYS A 62 20.55 8.12 -5.10
CA LYS A 62 21.26 8.79 -6.18
C LYS A 62 21.88 7.76 -7.11
N ARG A 63 21.56 7.90 -8.41
CA ARG A 63 22.08 7.24 -9.63
C ARG A 63 21.36 5.95 -10.05
N GLY A 64 20.80 5.99 -11.25
CA GLY A 64 20.95 4.93 -12.24
C GLY A 64 19.78 3.98 -12.46
N ASP A 65 19.02 3.64 -11.42
CA ASP A 65 18.02 2.59 -11.54
C ASP A 65 16.60 3.18 -11.53
N LEU A 66 15.97 3.23 -12.70
CA LEU A 66 14.51 3.06 -12.79
C LEU A 66 14.26 1.72 -12.07
N VAL A 67 13.49 1.60 -10.99
CA VAL A 67 12.05 1.79 -10.95
C VAL A 67 11.58 1.86 -9.49
N ALA A 68 10.63 2.75 -9.19
CA ALA A 68 9.84 2.73 -7.95
C ALA A 68 8.78 1.59 -7.93
N THR A 69 9.05 0.49 -8.62
CA THR A 69 8.09 -0.56 -8.97
C THR A 69 8.60 -1.91 -8.46
N TRP A 70 7.72 -2.68 -7.82
CA TRP A 70 8.01 -4.04 -7.35
C TRP A 70 8.48 -4.93 -8.51
N ASP A 71 9.47 -5.79 -8.27
CA ASP A 71 9.87 -6.82 -9.24
C ASP A 71 8.83 -7.95 -9.25
N LEU A 72 7.96 -7.94 -10.26
CA LEU A 72 6.85 -8.90 -10.37
C LEU A 72 7.18 -10.12 -11.22
N ARG A 73 8.43 -10.32 -11.66
CA ARG A 73 8.79 -11.44 -12.55
C ARG A 73 8.57 -12.82 -11.94
N GLY A 74 8.63 -12.94 -10.61
CA GLY A 74 8.37 -14.18 -9.87
C GLY A 74 6.91 -14.39 -9.43
N MET A 75 6.03 -13.42 -9.72
CA MET A 75 4.65 -13.43 -9.23
C MET A 75 3.85 -14.58 -9.86
N LYS A 76 3.32 -15.45 -9.01
CA LYS A 76 2.40 -16.53 -9.35
C LYS A 76 0.95 -16.10 -9.18
N HIS A 77 0.66 -15.32 -8.13
CA HIS A 77 -0.68 -14.86 -7.81
C HIS A 77 -0.76 -13.36 -7.60
N HIS A 78 -1.89 -12.77 -8.04
CA HIS A 78 -2.27 -11.40 -7.73
C HIS A 78 -3.59 -11.39 -6.97
N VAL A 79 -3.53 -10.99 -5.70
CA VAL A 79 -4.69 -10.92 -4.81
C VAL A 79 -5.26 -9.51 -4.81
N LEU A 80 -6.50 -9.37 -5.28
CA LEU A 80 -7.26 -8.13 -5.21
C LEU A 80 -8.18 -8.17 -3.99
N ILE A 81 -8.05 -7.20 -3.11
CA ILE A 81 -8.80 -7.16 -1.84
C ILE A 81 -9.71 -5.94 -1.89
N CYS A 82 -11.03 -6.14 -1.75
CA CYS A 82 -11.99 -5.04 -1.86
C CYS A 82 -11.99 -4.19 -0.59
N ASN A 83 -11.60 -2.93 -0.72
CA ASN A 83 -11.70 -1.93 0.35
C ASN A 83 -12.72 -0.85 -0.05
N GLY A 84 -13.75 -1.22 -0.82
CA GLY A 84 -14.94 -0.39 -1.04
C GLY A 84 -15.77 -0.25 0.25
N GLY A 85 -16.61 0.78 0.33
CA GLY A 85 -17.31 1.15 1.57
C GLY A 85 -18.09 0.00 2.24
N THR A 86 -18.74 -0.88 1.49
CA THR A 86 -19.44 -2.05 2.05
C THR A 86 -18.46 -3.10 2.60
N CYS A 87 -17.39 -3.41 1.88
CA CYS A 87 -16.39 -4.37 2.35
C CYS A 87 -15.60 -3.84 3.56
N LEU A 88 -15.30 -2.54 3.62
CA LEU A 88 -14.72 -1.91 4.81
C LEU A 88 -15.60 -2.10 6.06
N ARG A 89 -16.92 -1.93 5.93
CA ARG A 89 -17.87 -2.21 7.05
C ARG A 89 -17.94 -3.68 7.45
N HIS A 90 -17.44 -4.60 6.61
CA HIS A 90 -17.35 -6.03 6.87
C HIS A 90 -15.90 -6.48 7.13
N GLY A 91 -15.03 -5.57 7.62
CA GLY A 91 -13.66 -5.91 8.03
C GLY A 91 -12.65 -5.99 6.89
N GLY A 92 -12.86 -5.29 5.77
CA GLY A 92 -11.95 -5.33 4.61
C GLY A 92 -10.50 -4.92 4.91
N ASP A 93 -10.28 -4.00 5.86
CA ASP A 93 -8.93 -3.64 6.30
C ASP A 93 -8.27 -4.75 7.14
N ASP A 94 -9.05 -5.44 7.97
CA ASP A 94 -8.57 -6.58 8.77
C ASP A 94 -8.25 -7.77 7.87
N VAL A 95 -9.10 -8.06 6.89
CA VAL A 95 -8.85 -9.06 5.83
C VAL A 95 -7.57 -8.73 5.07
N THR A 96 -7.37 -7.45 4.71
CA THR A 96 -6.14 -7.04 4.02
C THR A 96 -4.90 -7.25 4.88
N THR A 97 -4.99 -6.95 6.16
CA THR A 97 -3.85 -7.08 7.08
C THR A 97 -3.53 -8.55 7.28
N ALA A 98 -4.54 -9.37 7.55
CA ALA A 98 -4.41 -10.80 7.79
C ALA A 98 -3.79 -11.56 6.62
N VAL A 99 -4.22 -11.31 5.38
CA VAL A 99 -3.65 -11.99 4.21
C VAL A 99 -2.20 -11.57 3.97
N ARG A 100 -1.85 -10.30 4.17
CA ARG A 100 -0.46 -9.80 4.00
C ARG A 100 0.49 -10.32 5.06
N GLU A 101 0.05 -10.34 6.32
CA GLU A 101 0.80 -10.94 7.41
C GLU A 101 1.07 -12.42 7.15
N GLU A 102 0.07 -13.14 6.66
CA GLU A 102 0.21 -14.57 6.39
C GLU A 102 1.11 -14.86 5.17
N ILE A 103 1.02 -14.06 4.10
CA ILE A 103 1.94 -14.11 2.96
C ILE A 103 3.39 -13.93 3.43
N ALA A 104 3.65 -12.91 4.27
CA ALA A 104 4.97 -12.66 4.82
C ALA A 104 5.44 -13.81 5.73
N ARG A 105 4.54 -14.34 6.57
CA ARG A 105 4.83 -15.48 7.45
C ARG A 105 5.21 -16.75 6.68
N LEU A 106 4.62 -16.95 5.50
CA LEU A 106 4.88 -18.09 4.61
C LEU A 106 6.07 -17.85 3.67
N GLY A 107 6.65 -16.64 3.65
CA GLY A 107 7.74 -16.28 2.74
C GLY A 107 7.31 -16.22 1.28
N LEU A 108 6.06 -15.80 1.02
CA LEU A 108 5.46 -15.78 -0.31
C LEU A 108 5.51 -14.40 -0.99
N ASP A 109 6.22 -13.41 -0.44
CA ASP A 109 6.25 -12.03 -0.95
C ASP A 109 6.71 -11.91 -2.41
N ASP A 110 7.66 -12.75 -2.85
CA ASP A 110 8.14 -12.77 -4.25
C ASP A 110 7.14 -13.44 -5.21
N ALA A 111 6.26 -14.29 -4.69
CA ALA A 111 5.30 -15.07 -5.47
C ALA A 111 3.89 -14.47 -5.46
N VAL A 112 3.56 -13.61 -4.51
CA VAL A 112 2.22 -13.08 -4.32
C VAL A 112 2.24 -11.56 -4.22
N HIS A 113 1.59 -10.90 -5.18
CA HIS A 113 1.32 -9.48 -5.08
C HIS A 113 -0.09 -9.22 -4.53
N THR A 114 -0.26 -8.17 -3.74
CA THR A 114 -1.57 -7.77 -3.20
C THR A 114 -1.92 -6.34 -3.60
N THR A 115 -3.16 -6.11 -4.01
CA THR A 115 -3.66 -4.77 -4.31
C THR A 115 -5.00 -4.53 -3.60
N ARG A 116 -5.06 -3.44 -2.83
CA ARG A 116 -6.35 -2.92 -2.35
C ARG A 116 -7.08 -2.29 -3.51
N THR A 117 -8.33 -2.67 -3.70
CA THR A 117 -9.19 -2.14 -4.75
C THR A 117 -10.33 -1.33 -4.13
N ARG A 118 -10.98 -0.49 -4.95
CA ARG A 118 -12.31 0.05 -4.62
C ARG A 118 -13.38 -1.03 -4.89
N CYS A 119 -14.65 -0.66 -4.77
CA CYS A 119 -15.77 -1.57 -4.97
C CYS A 119 -15.66 -2.38 -6.29
N ASN A 120 -15.84 -3.70 -6.21
CA ASN A 120 -15.84 -4.62 -7.37
C ASN A 120 -17.27 -5.01 -7.83
N GLY A 121 -18.32 -4.32 -7.35
CA GLY A 121 -19.71 -4.56 -7.76
C GLY A 121 -20.40 -5.77 -7.11
N ARG A 122 -19.74 -6.42 -6.13
CA ARG A 122 -20.23 -7.59 -5.40
C ARG A 122 -20.51 -7.30 -3.93
N CYS A 123 -21.19 -6.19 -3.64
CA CYS A 123 -21.46 -5.74 -2.26
C CYS A 123 -22.26 -6.75 -1.41
N GLN A 124 -23.08 -7.60 -2.04
CA GLN A 124 -23.85 -8.68 -1.39
C GLN A 124 -22.97 -9.82 -0.88
N ASP A 125 -21.75 -9.95 -1.40
CA ASP A 125 -20.77 -10.98 -1.01
C ASP A 125 -19.72 -10.44 -0.04
N ALA A 126 -19.89 -9.21 0.46
CA ALA A 126 -18.89 -8.55 1.27
C ALA A 126 -18.48 -9.39 2.51
N CYS A 127 -17.20 -9.48 2.87
CA CYS A 127 -16.04 -8.90 2.19
C CYS A 127 -15.57 -9.76 0.99
N VAL A 128 -15.14 -9.11 -0.10
CA VAL A 128 -14.74 -9.77 -1.35
C VAL A 128 -13.21 -9.76 -1.51
N MET A 129 -12.66 -10.90 -1.91
CA MET A 129 -11.25 -11.07 -2.28
C MET A 129 -11.15 -11.91 -3.55
N ILE A 130 -10.27 -11.53 -4.48
CA ILE A 130 -10.15 -12.18 -5.79
C ILE A 130 -8.70 -12.62 -5.97
N VAL A 131 -8.49 -13.86 -6.42
CA VAL A 131 -7.15 -14.40 -6.70
C VAL A 131 -7.02 -14.66 -8.19
N TYR A 132 -6.08 -13.96 -8.83
CA TYR A 132 -5.63 -14.24 -10.20
C TYR A 132 -4.30 -15.01 -10.20
N PRO A 133 -3.98 -15.79 -11.24
CA PRO A 133 -4.70 -15.94 -12.52
C PRO A 133 -5.95 -16.83 -12.47
N ASP A 134 -6.15 -17.58 -11.38
CA ASP A 134 -7.24 -18.57 -11.25
C ASP A 134 -8.65 -17.96 -11.37
N GLY A 135 -8.77 -16.65 -11.13
CA GLY A 135 -10.01 -15.91 -11.26
C GLY A 135 -11.06 -16.33 -10.24
N VAL A 136 -10.63 -16.75 -9.05
CA VAL A 136 -11.49 -17.21 -7.95
C VAL A 136 -11.95 -16.00 -7.13
N TRP A 137 -13.26 -15.85 -6.98
CA TRP A 137 -13.89 -14.77 -6.20
C TRP A 137 -14.39 -15.30 -4.87
N TYR A 138 -13.69 -14.98 -3.79
CA TYR A 138 -14.07 -15.34 -2.44
C TYR A 138 -15.08 -14.35 -1.85
N ARG A 139 -16.10 -14.89 -1.16
CA ARG A 139 -17.15 -14.11 -0.47
C ARG A 139 -17.06 -14.24 1.04
N GLN A 140 -17.68 -13.28 1.73
CA GLN A 140 -17.83 -13.27 3.18
C GLN A 140 -16.50 -13.54 3.89
N MET A 141 -15.46 -12.86 3.40
CA MET A 141 -14.11 -13.04 3.91
C MET A 141 -13.98 -12.46 5.31
N THR A 142 -13.35 -13.23 6.19
CA THR A 142 -12.90 -12.82 7.52
C THR A 142 -11.37 -12.92 7.57
N PRO A 143 -10.71 -12.31 8.57
CA PRO A 143 -9.27 -12.46 8.75
C PRO A 143 -8.80 -13.92 8.78
N GLU A 144 -9.56 -14.81 9.41
CA GLU A 144 -9.24 -16.24 9.54
C GLU A 144 -9.30 -16.94 8.18
N LYS A 145 -10.39 -16.73 7.42
CA LYS A 145 -10.50 -17.25 6.06
C LYS A 145 -9.41 -16.70 5.15
N ALA A 146 -9.05 -15.43 5.32
CA ALA A 146 -8.00 -14.79 4.51
C ALA A 146 -6.63 -15.44 4.75
N LYS A 147 -6.31 -15.79 6.00
CA LYS A 147 -5.11 -16.55 6.34
C LYS A 147 -5.15 -17.96 5.73
N GLU A 148 -6.29 -18.61 5.77
CA GLU A 148 -6.43 -19.95 5.18
C GLU A 148 -6.28 -19.95 3.66
N VAL A 149 -6.87 -18.95 2.97
CA VAL A 149 -6.64 -18.76 1.54
C VAL A 149 -5.15 -18.55 1.25
N ALA A 150 -4.42 -17.78 2.08
CA ALA A 150 -2.98 -17.60 1.89
C ALA A 150 -2.19 -18.91 2.05
N ARG A 151 -2.57 -19.79 2.99
CA ARG A 151 -1.93 -21.10 3.19
C ARG A 151 -2.23 -22.07 2.05
N VAL A 152 -3.51 -22.35 1.83
CA VAL A 152 -3.96 -23.44 0.96
C VAL A 152 -3.96 -23.00 -0.49
N HIS A 153 -4.60 -21.87 -0.80
CA HIS A 153 -4.68 -21.43 -2.19
C HIS A 153 -3.36 -20.84 -2.67
N LEU A 154 -2.81 -19.86 -1.97
CA LEU A 154 -1.59 -19.17 -2.45
C LEU A 154 -0.31 -19.97 -2.19
N GLY A 155 -0.27 -20.76 -1.12
CA GLY A 155 0.88 -21.59 -0.75
C GLY A 155 0.90 -22.94 -1.46
N GLU A 156 -0.23 -23.66 -1.49
CA GLU A 156 -0.31 -25.01 -2.05
C GLU A 156 -0.92 -25.05 -3.47
N GLY A 157 -1.49 -23.94 -3.95
CA GLY A 157 -2.10 -23.86 -5.28
C GLY A 157 -3.50 -24.47 -5.36
N VAL A 158 -4.19 -24.66 -4.23
CA VAL A 158 -5.51 -25.33 -4.15
C VAL A 158 -6.62 -24.32 -3.82
N PRO A 159 -7.50 -23.96 -4.77
CA PRO A 159 -8.62 -23.05 -4.50
C PRO A 159 -9.64 -23.63 -3.52
N LEU A 160 -10.11 -22.81 -2.58
CA LEU A 160 -11.14 -23.17 -1.59
C LEU A 160 -12.54 -22.91 -2.15
N ARG A 161 -12.97 -23.76 -3.10
CA ARG A 161 -14.16 -23.54 -3.95
C ARG A 161 -15.47 -23.40 -3.16
N GLU A 162 -15.54 -23.96 -1.97
CA GLU A 162 -16.70 -23.81 -1.06
C GLU A 162 -16.91 -22.37 -0.57
N TRP A 163 -15.85 -21.55 -0.59
CA TRP A 163 -15.91 -20.11 -0.26
C TRP A 163 -15.96 -19.23 -1.51
N ALA A 164 -15.78 -19.81 -2.69
CA ALA A 164 -15.90 -19.10 -3.94
C ALA A 164 -17.38 -18.78 -4.24
N THR A 165 -17.58 -17.68 -4.95
CA THR A 165 -18.86 -17.31 -5.59
C THR A 165 -18.79 -17.50 -7.10
N TYR A 166 -17.61 -17.24 -7.65
CA TYR A 166 -17.32 -17.29 -9.08
C TYR A 166 -15.92 -17.82 -9.31
N GLU A 167 -15.78 -18.55 -10.41
CA GLU A 167 -14.49 -19.02 -10.91
C GLU A 167 -14.42 -18.80 -12.42
N TYR A 168 -13.22 -18.53 -12.91
CA TYR A 168 -12.96 -18.31 -14.33
C TYR A 168 -12.33 -19.58 -14.92
N GLU A 169 -13.15 -20.45 -15.51
CA GLU A 169 -12.69 -21.66 -16.21
C GLU A 169 -12.95 -21.52 -17.73
N GLY A 170 -12.56 -20.39 -18.33
CA GLY A 170 -12.84 -20.08 -19.74
C GLY A 170 -14.31 -19.74 -20.04
N GLU A 171 -15.23 -20.22 -19.20
CA GLU A 171 -16.61 -19.76 -19.03
C GLU A 171 -16.81 -19.33 -17.57
N LEU A 172 -17.69 -18.34 -17.33
CA LEU A 172 -18.00 -17.88 -15.98
C LEU A 172 -18.88 -18.93 -15.28
N VAL A 173 -18.29 -19.69 -14.35
CA VAL A 173 -19.02 -20.68 -13.54
C VAL A 173 -19.43 -20.01 -12.23
N LEU A 174 -20.74 -19.94 -11.98
CA LEU A 174 -21.28 -19.47 -10.71
C LEU A 174 -21.32 -20.67 -9.75
N THR A 175 -20.60 -20.63 -8.64
CA THR A 175 -20.64 -21.72 -7.65
C THR A 175 -21.97 -21.64 -6.89
N PRO A 176 -22.83 -22.68 -6.90
CA PRO A 176 -24.12 -22.62 -6.24
C PRO A 176 -23.95 -22.46 -4.72
N ILE A 177 -24.67 -21.49 -4.15
CA ILE A 177 -24.91 -21.41 -2.70
C ILE A 177 -26.23 -22.15 -2.48
N GLY A 178 -26.31 -23.00 -1.45
CA GLY A 178 -27.45 -23.88 -1.15
C GLY A 178 -28.83 -23.40 -1.64
N GLU A 179 -29.50 -24.28 -2.41
CA GLU A 179 -30.90 -24.23 -2.87
C GLU A 179 -31.49 -22.84 -3.21
N ARG A 180 -30.72 -21.94 -3.82
CA ARG A 180 -31.29 -20.81 -4.58
C ARG A 180 -30.52 -20.69 -5.89
N GLU A 181 -31.27 -20.68 -6.99
CA GLU A 181 -30.77 -20.69 -8.36
C GLU A 181 -29.58 -19.73 -8.54
N ALA A 182 -28.53 -20.23 -9.20
CA ALA A 182 -27.33 -19.46 -9.51
C ALA A 182 -27.73 -18.19 -10.28
N ALA A 183 -27.50 -17.02 -9.68
CA ALA A 183 -27.91 -15.75 -10.27
C ALA A 183 -27.16 -15.48 -11.58
N SER A 184 -27.85 -15.52 -12.71
CA SER A 184 -27.24 -15.31 -14.03
C SER A 184 -26.45 -14.01 -14.10
N GLY A 185 -25.21 -14.10 -14.60
CA GLY A 185 -24.36 -12.92 -14.80
C GLY A 185 -24.97 -12.00 -15.85
N LYS A 186 -25.15 -10.71 -15.53
CA LYS A 186 -25.56 -9.71 -16.53
C LYS A 186 -24.38 -9.35 -17.42
N ARG A 187 -24.53 -9.48 -18.74
CA ARG A 187 -23.48 -9.11 -19.69
C ARG A 187 -23.35 -7.59 -19.77
N LYS A 188 -22.11 -7.10 -19.84
CA LYS A 188 -21.80 -5.65 -19.90
C LYS A 188 -22.44 -4.92 -21.10
N ASN A 189 -22.79 -5.66 -22.16
CA ASN A 189 -23.37 -5.10 -23.40
C ASN A 189 -24.87 -5.38 -23.57
N GLU A 190 -25.55 -5.98 -22.59
CA GLU A 190 -27.01 -6.10 -22.64
C GLU A 190 -27.64 -4.76 -22.21
N HIS A 191 -27.96 -3.93 -23.19
CA HIS A 191 -28.89 -2.81 -23.00
C HIS A 191 -30.28 -3.39 -22.72
N ILE A 192 -30.77 -3.23 -21.50
CA ILE A 192 -32.19 -3.43 -21.20
C ILE A 192 -32.93 -2.30 -21.89
N GLU A 193 -33.57 -2.60 -23.03
CA GLU A 193 -34.60 -1.72 -23.59
C GLU A 193 -35.68 -1.57 -22.53
N LYS A 194 -35.67 -0.45 -21.81
CA LYS A 194 -36.79 -0.06 -20.96
C LYS A 194 -37.94 0.25 -21.90
N GLY A 195 -38.88 -0.69 -22.03
CA GLY A 195 -40.11 -0.49 -22.77
C GLY A 195 -40.78 0.82 -22.35
N ALA A 196 -40.87 1.75 -23.31
CA ALA A 196 -41.74 2.90 -23.20
C ALA A 196 -43.18 2.40 -23.30
N SER A 197 -43.88 2.28 -22.18
CA SER A 197 -45.34 2.18 -22.21
C SER A 197 -45.92 3.57 -22.46
N ARG A 198 -46.61 3.72 -23.59
CA ARG A 198 -47.54 4.82 -23.87
C ARG A 198 -48.75 4.77 -22.96
#